data_AF-A0A1Z8KS31-F1
#
_entry.id   AF-A0A1Z8KS31-F1
#
_cell.length_a   1.000
_cell.length_b   1.000
_cell.length_c   1.000
_cell.angle_alpha   90.00
_cell.angle_beta   90.00
_cell.angle_gamma   90.00
#
_symmetry.space_group_name_H-M   'P 1'
#
loop_
_entity.id
_entity.type
_entity.pdbx_description
1 polymer ?
#
loop_
_entity_poly.entity_id
_entity_poly.type
_entity_poly.pdbx_seq_one_letter_code
_entity_poly.pdbx_strand_id
1 'polypeptide(L)'
;MIDRLKAWFRKPDPITDIADLSGFLGQRTAFIAQKSTFEYCRMRAGLQWDKLFLEQAFVDGIERAQWVAFDSVLRSLITNADTMFVQQNLRIAPDSRLEFWRGIAADCVAMHPPPPAYADLMAATPDHVVDRLRQQLASTPLPPDDVAVEAGAVIFDVLPIHMEHRQLDRDMVVNNVRLNVMRTHEDLRDRLNTEKMQAALDSIAPAPVA
;
A
#
# COMPACT_ATOMS: atom_id res chain seq x y z
N MET A 1 -31.04 4.27 15.79
CA MET A 1 -31.20 3.88 14.37
C MET A 1 -30.79 5.02 13.42
N ILE A 2 -31.21 6.26 13.68
CA ILE A 2 -30.85 7.46 12.89
C ILE A 2 -29.34 7.80 12.96
N ASP A 3 -28.68 7.63 14.11
CA ASP A 3 -27.23 7.91 14.22
C ASP A 3 -26.35 6.91 13.47
N ARG A 4 -26.80 5.65 13.34
CA ARG A 4 -26.15 4.63 12.50
C ARG A 4 -26.31 4.95 11.00
N LEU A 5 -27.45 5.52 10.60
CA LEU A 5 -27.66 6.01 9.23
C LEU A 5 -26.80 7.24 8.95
N LYS A 6 -26.70 8.20 9.88
CA LYS A 6 -25.81 9.38 9.75
C LYS A 6 -24.33 8.98 9.64
N ALA A 7 -23.88 7.97 10.38
CA ALA A 7 -22.54 7.43 10.24
C ALA A 7 -22.27 6.84 8.84
N TRP A 8 -23.30 6.28 8.19
CA TRP A 8 -23.21 5.76 6.82
C TRP A 8 -23.08 6.86 5.76
N PHE A 9 -23.59 8.06 6.04
CA PHE A 9 -23.50 9.23 5.16
C PHE A 9 -22.40 10.23 5.55
N ARG A 10 -21.63 9.95 6.60
CA ARG A 10 -20.52 10.81 7.02
C ARG A 10 -19.38 10.68 6.01
N LYS A 11 -18.92 11.81 5.47
CA LYS A 11 -17.72 11.85 4.64
C LYS A 11 -16.53 11.32 5.46
N PRO A 12 -15.62 10.53 4.84
CA PRO A 12 -14.38 10.13 5.51
C PRO A 12 -13.62 11.33 6.03
N ASP A 13 -12.94 11.16 7.17
CA ASP A 13 -12.17 12.25 7.77
C ASP A 13 -11.04 12.68 6.82
N PRO A 14 -10.80 14.00 6.68
CA PRO A 14 -9.75 14.51 5.81
C PRO A 14 -8.37 14.08 6.31
N ILE A 15 -7.43 13.93 5.39
CA ILE A 15 -6.02 13.66 5.69
C ILE A 15 -5.34 15.01 5.82
N THR A 16 -4.91 15.35 7.02
CA THR A 16 -4.48 16.71 7.36
C THR A 16 -3.04 16.82 7.83
N ASP A 17 -2.45 15.72 8.28
CA ASP A 17 -1.06 15.67 8.75
C ASP A 17 -0.36 14.36 8.35
N ILE A 18 0.91 14.23 8.78
CA ILE A 18 1.79 13.10 8.48
C ILE A 18 1.24 11.80 9.09
N ALA A 19 0.69 11.86 10.30
CA ALA A 19 0.15 10.68 10.99
C ALA A 19 -1.13 10.17 10.30
N ASP A 20 -2.01 11.07 9.86
CA ASP A 20 -3.18 10.74 9.04
C ASP A 20 -2.76 10.06 7.74
N LEU A 21 -1.70 10.55 7.08
CA LEU A 21 -1.19 10.01 5.83
C LEU A 21 -0.59 8.61 6.04
N SER A 22 0.29 8.44 7.02
CA SER A 22 0.84 7.13 7.40
C SER A 22 -0.29 6.16 7.71
N GLY A 23 -1.24 6.57 8.56
CA GLY A 23 -2.42 5.77 8.93
C GLY A 23 -3.26 5.33 7.72
N PHE A 24 -3.53 6.26 6.80
CA PHE A 24 -4.26 5.98 5.57
C PHE A 24 -3.53 4.97 4.69
N LEU A 25 -2.24 5.19 4.41
CA LEU A 25 -1.45 4.33 3.53
C LEU A 25 -1.23 2.94 4.13
N GLY A 26 -0.93 2.85 5.43
CA GLY A 26 -0.74 1.56 6.13
C GLY A 26 -2.01 0.72 6.11
N GLN A 27 -3.16 1.31 6.47
CA GLN A 27 -4.45 0.61 6.43
C GLN A 27 -4.82 0.13 5.03
N ARG A 28 -4.60 0.98 4.00
CA ARG A 28 -4.87 0.62 2.61
C ARG A 28 -3.93 -0.48 2.12
N THR A 29 -2.65 -0.42 2.49
CA THR A 29 -1.67 -1.47 2.19
C THR A 29 -2.10 -2.81 2.78
N ALA A 30 -2.37 -2.86 4.08
CA ALA A 30 -2.79 -4.09 4.77
C ALA A 30 -4.07 -4.66 4.16
N PHE A 31 -5.06 -3.80 3.87
CA PHE A 31 -6.31 -4.20 3.23
C PHE A 31 -6.07 -4.85 1.86
N ILE A 32 -5.28 -4.21 0.99
CA ILE A 32 -5.02 -4.73 -0.36
C ILE A 32 -4.21 -6.04 -0.28
N ALA A 33 -3.15 -6.06 0.54
CA ALA A 33 -2.32 -7.25 0.73
C ALA A 33 -3.15 -8.46 1.20
N GLN A 34 -3.99 -8.27 2.22
CA GLN A 34 -4.88 -9.32 2.71
C GLN A 34 -5.92 -9.71 1.66
N LYS A 35 -6.60 -8.74 1.03
CA LYS A 35 -7.67 -9.02 0.06
C LYS A 35 -7.14 -9.75 -1.18
N SER A 36 -6.02 -9.29 -1.76
CA SER A 36 -5.48 -9.87 -2.99
C SER A 36 -4.84 -11.25 -2.77
N THR A 37 -4.51 -11.61 -1.54
CA THR A 37 -3.98 -12.94 -1.19
C THR A 37 -5.08 -13.88 -0.68
N PHE A 38 -5.74 -13.53 0.42
CA PHE A 38 -6.71 -14.36 1.12
C PHE A 38 -7.97 -14.59 0.26
N GLU A 39 -8.59 -13.54 -0.28
CA GLU A 39 -9.85 -13.69 -1.03
C GLU A 39 -9.62 -14.40 -2.37
N TYR A 40 -8.48 -14.16 -3.02
CA TYR A 40 -8.10 -14.92 -4.20
C TYR A 40 -7.99 -16.42 -3.87
N CYS A 41 -7.23 -16.77 -2.85
CA CYS A 41 -7.04 -18.15 -2.42
C CYS A 41 -8.36 -18.83 -2.06
N ARG A 42 -9.22 -18.12 -1.31
CA ARG A 42 -10.56 -18.57 -0.96
C ARG A 42 -11.41 -18.82 -2.20
N MET A 43 -11.42 -17.90 -3.15
CA MET A 43 -12.20 -18.03 -4.39
C MET A 43 -11.71 -19.20 -5.24
N ARG A 44 -10.39 -19.42 -5.32
CA ARG A 44 -9.81 -20.56 -6.06
C ARG A 44 -10.03 -21.91 -5.40
N ALA A 45 -10.03 -21.97 -4.07
CA ALA A 45 -10.34 -23.19 -3.33
C ALA A 45 -11.83 -23.60 -3.45
N GLY A 46 -12.70 -22.66 -3.84
CA GLY A 46 -14.11 -22.94 -4.09
C GLY A 46 -14.80 -23.52 -2.85
N LEU A 47 -15.54 -24.62 -3.00
CA LEU A 47 -16.25 -25.27 -1.89
C LEU A 47 -15.33 -25.93 -0.85
N GLN A 48 -14.03 -26.06 -1.15
CA GLN A 48 -13.06 -26.70 -0.26
C GLN A 48 -12.20 -25.70 0.52
N TRP A 49 -12.53 -24.41 0.46
CA TRP A 49 -11.77 -23.37 1.14
C TRP A 49 -11.67 -23.63 2.65
N ASP A 50 -12.73 -24.09 3.28
CA ASP A 50 -12.76 -24.41 4.71
C ASP A 50 -11.74 -25.49 5.07
N LYS A 51 -11.62 -26.55 4.27
CA LYS A 51 -10.65 -27.64 4.47
C LYS A 51 -9.23 -27.20 4.18
N LEU A 52 -9.01 -26.49 3.06
CA LEU A 52 -7.69 -26.06 2.66
C LEU A 52 -7.07 -25.09 3.68
N PHE A 53 -7.89 -24.23 4.31
CA PHE A 53 -7.45 -23.30 5.34
C PHE A 53 -7.22 -23.96 6.72
N LEU A 54 -7.48 -25.26 6.88
CA LEU A 54 -7.04 -26.03 8.05
C LEU A 54 -5.62 -26.60 7.87
N GLU A 55 -5.12 -26.65 6.64
CA GLU A 55 -3.79 -27.17 6.35
C GLU A 55 -2.73 -26.13 6.71
N GLN A 56 -1.89 -26.44 7.71
CA GLN A 56 -0.91 -25.50 8.25
C GLN A 56 0.03 -24.96 7.17
N ALA A 57 0.50 -25.82 6.26
CA ALA A 57 1.38 -25.41 5.16
C ALA A 57 0.74 -24.36 4.23
N PHE A 58 -0.58 -24.43 4.06
CA PHE A 58 -1.31 -23.46 3.25
C PHE A 58 -1.49 -22.14 4.01
N VAL A 59 -1.80 -22.20 5.31
CA VAL A 59 -1.87 -21.03 6.19
C VAL A 59 -0.54 -20.28 6.22
N ASP A 60 0.58 -20.99 6.41
CA ASP A 60 1.93 -20.42 6.39
C ASP A 60 2.24 -19.78 5.02
N GLY A 61 1.78 -20.43 3.94
CA GLY A 61 1.90 -19.91 2.59
C GLY A 61 1.11 -18.61 2.36
N ILE A 62 -0.10 -18.50 2.89
CA ILE A 62 -0.90 -17.27 2.84
C ILE A 62 -0.22 -16.16 3.64
N GLU A 63 0.25 -16.46 4.84
CA GLU A 63 0.92 -15.47 5.69
C GLU A 63 2.17 -14.92 4.99
N ARG A 64 3.00 -15.79 4.41
CA ARG A 64 4.13 -15.36 3.58
C ARG A 64 3.69 -14.49 2.42
N ALA A 65 2.65 -14.90 1.69
CA ALA A 65 2.14 -14.13 0.57
C ALA A 65 1.64 -12.74 1.00
N GLN A 66 1.01 -12.63 2.18
CA GLN A 66 0.52 -11.37 2.73
C GLN A 66 1.64 -10.39 3.04
N TRP A 67 2.74 -10.83 3.65
CA TRP A 67 3.86 -9.94 3.97
C TRP A 67 4.64 -9.49 2.74
N VAL A 68 4.81 -10.37 1.75
CA VAL A 68 5.39 -9.99 0.44
C VAL A 68 4.44 -9.04 -0.31
N ALA A 69 3.14 -9.28 -0.24
CA ALA A 69 2.13 -8.38 -0.79
C ALA A 69 2.15 -7.01 -0.11
N PHE A 70 2.31 -6.96 1.22
CA PHE A 70 2.37 -5.71 1.98
C PHE A 70 3.52 -4.82 1.50
N ASP A 71 4.74 -5.37 1.42
CA ASP A 71 5.91 -4.63 0.92
C ASP A 71 5.69 -4.09 -0.50
N SER A 72 5.28 -4.94 -1.44
CA SER A 72 5.09 -4.54 -2.84
C SER A 72 3.95 -3.54 -3.08
N VAL A 73 2.85 -3.68 -2.34
CA VAL A 73 1.74 -2.74 -2.37
C VAL A 73 2.13 -1.40 -1.76
N LEU A 74 2.84 -1.39 -0.62
CA LEU A 74 3.24 -0.14 0.03
C LEU A 74 4.13 0.69 -0.89
N ARG A 75 5.09 0.05 -1.56
CA ARG A 75 5.90 0.69 -2.62
C ARG A 75 5.04 1.34 -3.69
N SER A 76 4.01 0.65 -4.17
CA SER A 76 3.10 1.17 -5.19
C SER A 76 2.28 2.35 -4.67
N LEU A 77 1.72 2.25 -3.47
CA LEU A 77 0.89 3.31 -2.89
C LEU A 77 1.70 4.58 -2.58
N ILE A 78 2.89 4.44 -2.02
CA ILE A 78 3.78 5.59 -1.76
C ILE A 78 4.21 6.24 -3.07
N THR A 79 4.55 5.45 -4.08
CA THR A 79 4.90 5.98 -5.41
C THR A 79 3.75 6.80 -6.02
N ASN A 80 2.51 6.35 -5.85
CA ASN A 80 1.33 7.12 -6.28
C ASN A 80 1.07 8.38 -5.44
N ALA A 81 1.26 8.29 -4.12
CA ALA A 81 1.13 9.45 -3.24
C ALA A 81 2.18 10.51 -3.57
N ASP A 82 3.41 10.10 -3.83
CA ASP A 82 4.52 10.96 -4.25
C ASP A 82 4.23 11.70 -5.56
N THR A 83 3.74 10.99 -6.59
CA THR A 83 3.29 11.60 -7.84
C THR A 83 2.15 12.60 -7.60
N MET A 84 1.18 12.25 -6.76
CA MET A 84 0.07 13.12 -6.44
C MET A 84 0.51 14.38 -5.68
N PHE A 85 1.48 14.27 -4.76
CA PHE A 85 2.04 15.43 -4.06
C PHE A 85 2.64 16.44 -5.04
N VAL A 86 3.36 15.95 -6.07
CA VAL A 86 3.86 16.80 -7.15
C VAL A 86 2.73 17.46 -7.93
N GLN A 87 1.71 16.70 -8.31
CA GLN A 87 0.55 17.22 -9.08
C GLN A 87 -0.24 18.27 -8.29
N GLN A 88 -0.31 18.14 -6.97
CA GLN A 88 -0.99 19.09 -6.07
C GLN A 88 -0.10 20.25 -5.61
N ASN A 89 1.14 20.35 -6.14
CA ASN A 89 2.14 21.35 -5.75
C ASN A 89 2.47 21.35 -4.25
N LEU A 90 2.38 20.19 -3.60
CA LEU A 90 2.89 20.01 -2.23
C LEU A 90 4.41 19.99 -2.26
N ARG A 91 5.01 20.83 -1.43
CA ARG A 91 6.45 21.01 -1.36
C ARG A 91 7.02 20.21 -0.20
N ILE A 92 7.75 19.16 -0.55
CA ILE A 92 8.71 18.51 0.32
C ILE A 92 10.09 19.03 -0.10
N ALA A 93 10.94 19.39 0.87
CA ALA A 93 12.30 19.82 0.57
C ALA A 93 13.00 18.73 -0.28
N PRO A 94 13.61 19.07 -1.43
CA PRO A 94 14.15 18.07 -2.36
C PRO A 94 15.09 17.04 -1.70
N ASP A 95 15.99 17.53 -0.85
CA ASP A 95 16.97 16.69 -0.14
C ASP A 95 16.34 15.81 0.95
N SER A 96 15.13 16.14 1.40
CA SER A 96 14.37 15.40 2.42
C SER A 96 13.30 14.48 1.83
N ARG A 97 13.03 14.53 0.52
CA ARG A 97 11.89 13.82 -0.10
C ARG A 97 11.94 12.31 0.08
N LEU A 98 13.10 11.69 -0.15
CA LEU A 98 13.27 10.25 0.03
C LEU A 98 13.16 9.85 1.50
N GLU A 99 13.73 10.65 2.40
CA GLU A 99 13.69 10.38 3.84
C GLU A 99 12.29 10.56 4.43
N PHE A 100 11.53 11.54 3.92
CA PHE A 100 10.13 11.71 4.25
C PHE A 100 9.33 10.44 3.94
N TRP A 101 9.43 9.93 2.71
CA TRP A 101 8.71 8.72 2.32
C TRP A 101 9.22 7.45 3.00
N ARG A 102 10.52 7.39 3.33
CA ARG A 102 11.09 6.34 4.18
C ARG A 102 10.43 6.35 5.56
N GLY A 103 10.27 7.51 6.18
CA GLY A 103 9.59 7.68 7.47
C GLY A 103 8.14 7.20 7.41
N ILE A 104 7.38 7.64 6.40
CA ILE A 104 6.00 7.17 6.17
C ILE A 104 5.95 5.63 6.02
N ALA A 105 6.88 5.04 5.27
CA ALA A 105 6.95 3.59 5.10
C ALA A 105 7.25 2.86 6.42
N ALA A 106 8.16 3.41 7.23
CA ALA A 106 8.48 2.86 8.55
C ALA A 106 7.27 2.94 9.50
N ASP A 107 6.54 4.05 9.51
CA ASP A 107 5.30 4.19 10.27
C ASP A 107 4.24 3.17 9.84
N CYS A 108 4.10 2.96 8.51
CA CYS A 108 3.18 1.97 7.96
C CYS A 108 3.49 0.54 8.44
N VAL A 109 4.78 0.17 8.47
CA VAL A 109 5.24 -1.12 9.00
C VAL A 109 5.00 -1.20 10.51
N ALA A 110 5.29 -0.14 11.26
CA ALA A 110 5.13 -0.11 12.71
C ALA A 110 3.67 -0.29 13.17
N MET A 111 2.69 0.15 12.37
CA MET A 111 1.26 -0.10 12.63
C MET A 111 0.85 -1.57 12.42
N HIS A 112 1.64 -2.33 11.66
CA HIS A 112 1.38 -3.73 11.30
C HIS A 112 2.62 -4.58 11.63
N PRO A 113 2.94 -4.76 12.93
CA PRO A 113 4.15 -5.46 13.32
C PRO A 113 4.14 -6.91 12.80
N PRO A 114 5.19 -7.34 12.07
CA PRO A 114 5.23 -8.69 11.54
C PRO A 114 5.56 -9.74 12.61
N PRO A 115 5.18 -11.00 12.38
CA PRO A 115 5.79 -12.13 13.06
C PRO A 115 7.31 -12.16 12.87
N PRO A 116 8.08 -12.77 13.80
CA PRO A 116 9.54 -12.83 13.72
C PRO A 116 10.09 -13.36 12.38
N ALA A 117 9.38 -14.30 11.75
CA ALA A 117 9.78 -14.88 10.46
C ALA A 117 9.85 -13.87 9.30
N TYR A 118 9.19 -12.72 9.43
CA TYR A 118 9.13 -11.67 8.40
C TYR A 118 9.72 -10.33 8.88
N ALA A 119 10.39 -10.33 10.03
CA ALA A 119 10.97 -9.11 10.61
C ALA A 119 12.00 -8.47 9.67
N ASP A 120 12.89 -9.26 9.06
CA ASP A 120 13.92 -8.76 8.14
C ASP A 120 13.30 -8.16 6.87
N LEU A 121 12.29 -8.82 6.30
CA LEU A 121 11.57 -8.31 5.13
C LEU A 121 10.93 -6.95 5.42
N MET A 122 10.22 -6.84 6.55
CA MET A 122 9.56 -5.60 6.93
C MET A 122 10.52 -4.50 7.37
N ALA A 123 11.66 -4.85 7.97
CA ALA A 123 12.72 -3.90 8.28
C ALA A 123 13.36 -3.32 7.01
N ALA A 124 13.41 -4.09 5.91
CA ALA A 124 13.92 -3.64 4.62
C ALA A 124 12.89 -2.85 3.79
N THR A 125 11.59 -2.96 4.08
CA THR A 125 10.52 -2.29 3.32
C THR A 125 10.73 -0.78 3.11
N PRO A 126 11.14 0.02 4.12
CA PRO A 126 11.41 1.44 3.91
C PRO A 126 12.52 1.72 2.90
N ASP A 127 13.56 0.87 2.86
CA ASP A 127 14.62 0.96 1.84
C ASP A 127 14.10 0.60 0.45
N HIS A 128 13.28 -0.45 0.33
CA HIS A 128 12.68 -0.82 -0.96
C HIS A 128 11.79 0.30 -1.53
N VAL A 129 11.09 1.04 -0.67
CA VAL A 129 10.32 2.24 -1.05
C VAL A 129 11.25 3.32 -1.59
N VAL A 130 12.34 3.62 -0.90
CA VAL A 130 13.32 4.61 -1.34
C VAL A 130 13.94 4.23 -2.68
N ASP A 131 14.30 2.96 -2.87
CA ASP A 131 14.86 2.48 -4.13
C ASP A 131 13.87 2.62 -5.28
N ARG A 132 12.59 2.30 -5.05
CA ARG A 132 11.53 2.47 -6.06
C ARG A 132 11.33 3.94 -6.44
N LEU A 133 11.33 4.85 -5.46
CA LEU A 133 11.21 6.29 -5.71
C LEU A 133 12.43 6.84 -6.44
N ARG A 134 13.64 6.40 -6.10
CA ARG A 134 14.87 6.80 -6.79
C ARG A 134 14.82 6.39 -8.26
N GLN A 135 14.36 5.19 -8.56
CA GLN A 135 14.13 4.73 -9.95
C GLN A 135 13.09 5.61 -10.65
N GLN A 136 11.99 5.95 -9.97
CA GLN A 136 10.96 6.81 -10.54
C GLN A 136 11.50 8.20 -10.89
N LEU A 137 12.27 8.84 -10.00
CA LEU A 137 12.86 10.16 -10.24
C LEU A 137 13.80 10.20 -11.46
N ALA A 138 14.37 9.05 -11.85
CA ALA A 138 15.20 8.91 -13.04
C ALA A 138 14.40 8.59 -14.33
N SER A 139 13.07 8.57 -14.26
CA SER A 139 12.19 8.10 -15.35
C SER A 139 10.93 8.95 -15.48
N THR A 140 10.14 8.72 -16.53
CA THR A 140 8.82 9.34 -16.67
C THR A 140 7.88 8.78 -15.59
N PRO A 141 7.17 9.62 -14.82
CA PRO A 141 6.20 9.14 -13.84
C PRO A 141 5.16 8.24 -14.49
N LEU A 142 4.90 7.10 -13.85
CA LEU A 142 3.87 6.17 -14.30
C LEU A 142 2.48 6.66 -13.89
N PRO A 143 1.44 6.36 -14.69
CA PRO A 143 0.06 6.55 -14.24
C PRO A 143 -0.26 5.60 -13.07
N PRO A 144 -1.28 5.92 -12.24
CA PRO A 144 -1.55 5.16 -11.01
C PRO A 144 -1.81 3.67 -11.18
N ASP A 145 -2.37 3.28 -12.32
CA ASP A 145 -2.69 1.90 -12.66
C ASP A 145 -1.47 1.10 -13.15
N ASP A 146 -0.46 1.75 -13.73
CA ASP A 146 0.78 1.09 -14.14
C ASP A 146 1.73 0.87 -12.96
N VAL A 147 1.71 1.76 -11.96
CA VAL A 147 2.53 1.62 -10.74
C VAL A 147 2.25 0.31 -10.00
N ALA A 148 1.02 -0.20 -10.09
CA ALA A 148 0.55 -1.39 -9.38
C ALA A 148 0.81 -2.71 -10.12
N VAL A 149 1.26 -2.67 -11.37
CA VAL A 149 1.48 -3.88 -12.19
C VAL A 149 2.53 -4.80 -11.55
N GLU A 150 3.63 -4.21 -11.07
CA GLU A 150 4.70 -4.95 -10.39
C GLU A 150 4.18 -5.64 -9.12
N ALA A 151 3.44 -4.92 -8.27
CA ALA A 151 2.86 -5.51 -7.06
C ALA A 151 1.90 -6.65 -7.37
N GLY A 152 1.05 -6.50 -8.40
CA GLY A 152 0.16 -7.57 -8.85
C GLY A 152 0.91 -8.82 -9.32
N ALA A 153 2.01 -8.64 -10.05
CA ALA A 153 2.87 -9.73 -10.49
C ALA A 153 3.54 -10.44 -9.31
N VAL A 154 4.14 -9.68 -8.39
CA VAL A 154 4.77 -10.20 -7.17
C VAL A 154 3.77 -11.01 -6.35
N ILE A 155 2.56 -10.47 -6.13
CA ILE A 155 1.49 -11.17 -5.42
C ILE A 155 1.16 -12.47 -6.13
N PHE A 156 0.93 -12.45 -7.45
CA PHE A 156 0.60 -13.64 -8.21
C PHE A 156 1.64 -14.76 -8.02
N ASP A 157 2.92 -14.42 -8.03
CA ASP A 157 4.01 -15.39 -7.94
C ASP A 157 4.07 -16.08 -6.57
N VAL A 158 3.72 -15.38 -5.49
CA VAL A 158 3.83 -15.89 -4.12
C VAL A 158 2.58 -16.58 -3.56
N LEU A 159 1.44 -16.56 -4.26
CA LEU A 159 0.23 -17.23 -3.75
C LEU A 159 0.47 -18.73 -3.51
N PRO A 160 -0.10 -19.33 -2.46
CA PRO A 160 0.08 -20.76 -2.15
C PRO A 160 -0.86 -21.67 -2.96
N ILE A 161 -1.09 -21.35 -4.23
CA ILE A 161 -1.89 -22.17 -5.15
C ILE A 161 -0.95 -22.70 -6.23
N HIS A 162 -0.98 -24.01 -6.47
CA HIS A 162 -0.15 -24.65 -7.48
C HIS A 162 -0.33 -24.00 -8.86
N MET A 163 0.77 -23.82 -9.62
CA MET A 163 0.78 -23.05 -10.88
C MET A 163 -0.28 -23.55 -11.89
N GLU A 164 -0.46 -24.87 -12.00
CA GLU A 164 -1.46 -25.48 -12.88
C GLU A 164 -2.89 -24.99 -12.59
N HIS A 165 -3.15 -24.58 -11.35
CA HIS A 165 -4.45 -24.11 -10.90
C HIS A 165 -4.57 -22.58 -10.88
N ARG A 166 -3.56 -21.81 -11.30
CA ARG A 166 -3.61 -20.34 -11.34
C ARG A 166 -3.04 -19.68 -12.59
N GLN A 167 -2.41 -20.42 -13.50
CA GLN A 167 -1.68 -19.83 -14.63
C GLN A 167 -2.49 -18.88 -15.52
N LEU A 168 -3.81 -19.10 -15.64
CA LEU A 168 -4.71 -18.25 -16.44
C LEU A 168 -5.22 -17.01 -15.68
N ASP A 169 -4.89 -16.88 -14.40
CA ASP A 169 -5.45 -15.85 -13.53
C ASP A 169 -4.52 -14.66 -13.32
N ARG A 170 -3.32 -14.67 -13.92
CA ARG A 170 -2.32 -13.63 -13.67
C ARG A 170 -2.88 -12.23 -13.91
N ASP A 171 -3.53 -12.03 -15.05
CA ASP A 171 -4.14 -10.75 -15.39
C ASP A 171 -5.29 -10.39 -14.45
N MET A 172 -6.04 -11.37 -13.96
CA MET A 172 -7.09 -11.13 -12.96
C MET A 172 -6.50 -10.63 -11.63
N VAL A 173 -5.43 -11.25 -11.13
CA VAL A 173 -4.75 -10.84 -9.90
C VAL A 173 -4.12 -9.47 -10.07
N VAL A 174 -3.41 -9.24 -11.18
CA VAL A 174 -2.80 -7.94 -11.48
C VAL A 174 -3.88 -6.85 -11.55
N ASN A 175 -4.96 -7.07 -12.30
CA ASN A 175 -6.03 -6.07 -12.41
C ASN A 175 -6.77 -5.84 -11.09
N ASN A 176 -6.92 -6.87 -10.24
CA ASN A 176 -7.45 -6.69 -8.90
C ASN A 176 -6.61 -5.70 -8.09
N VAL A 177 -5.28 -5.84 -8.09
CA VAL A 177 -4.38 -4.93 -7.37
C VAL A 177 -4.43 -3.53 -7.97
N ARG A 178 -4.37 -3.40 -9.30
CA ARG A 178 -4.50 -2.12 -10.01
C ARG A 178 -5.76 -1.36 -9.62
N LEU A 179 -6.92 -2.01 -9.63
CA LEU A 179 -8.19 -1.39 -9.27
C LEU A 179 -8.22 -0.90 -7.81
N ASN A 180 -7.67 -1.67 -6.87
CA ASN A 180 -7.63 -1.21 -5.48
C ASN A 180 -6.61 -0.07 -5.26
N VAL A 181 -5.49 -0.07 -6.00
CA VAL A 181 -4.51 1.03 -5.97
C VAL A 181 -5.10 2.31 -6.57
N MET A 182 -5.79 2.22 -7.71
CA MET A 182 -6.51 3.36 -8.31
C MET A 182 -7.55 3.93 -7.35
N ARG A 183 -8.37 3.06 -6.75
CA ARG A 183 -9.35 3.50 -5.73
C ARG A 183 -8.67 4.18 -4.55
N THR A 184 -7.53 3.68 -4.11
CA THR A 184 -6.75 4.30 -3.02
C THR A 184 -6.24 5.68 -3.43
N HIS A 185 -5.79 5.85 -4.68
CA HIS A 185 -5.39 7.15 -5.22
C HIS A 185 -6.58 8.13 -5.27
N GLU A 186 -7.76 7.70 -5.70
CA GLU A 186 -8.98 8.52 -5.69
C GLU A 186 -9.39 8.92 -4.27
N ASP A 187 -9.41 7.97 -3.34
CA ASP A 187 -9.72 8.23 -1.94
C ASP A 187 -8.73 9.23 -1.31
N LEU A 188 -7.44 9.10 -1.64
CA LEU A 188 -6.40 10.00 -1.16
C LEU A 188 -6.61 11.41 -1.72
N ARG A 189 -6.82 11.54 -3.04
CA ARG A 189 -7.10 12.82 -3.71
C ARG A 189 -8.31 13.52 -3.09
N ASP A 190 -9.38 12.78 -2.82
CA ASP A 190 -10.64 13.34 -2.33
C ASP A 190 -10.57 13.73 -0.84
N ARG A 191 -9.68 13.09 -0.06
CA ARG A 191 -9.54 13.32 1.38
C ARG A 191 -8.39 14.23 1.75
N LEU A 192 -7.38 14.37 0.90
CA LEU A 192 -6.20 15.18 1.18
C LEU A 192 -6.57 16.66 1.32
N ASN A 193 -6.33 17.22 2.50
CA ASN A 193 -6.38 18.66 2.70
C ASN A 193 -4.99 19.24 2.40
N THR A 194 -4.81 19.77 1.19
CA THR A 194 -3.50 20.24 0.70
C THR A 194 -2.92 21.38 1.54
N GLU A 195 -3.75 22.32 2.01
CA GLU A 195 -3.31 23.45 2.85
C GLU A 195 -2.75 22.96 4.20
N LYS A 196 -3.51 22.12 4.91
CA LYS A 196 -3.08 21.57 6.21
C LYS A 196 -1.88 20.64 6.05
N MET A 197 -1.87 19.82 4.99
CA MET A 197 -0.73 18.96 4.69
C MET A 197 0.53 19.79 4.43
N GLN A 198 0.44 20.88 3.65
CA GLN A 198 1.60 21.75 3.44
C GLN A 198 2.09 22.36 4.75
N ALA A 199 1.19 22.83 5.62
CA ALA A 199 1.58 23.35 6.93
C ALA A 199 2.26 22.28 7.81
N ALA A 200 1.81 21.01 7.73
CA ALA A 200 2.46 19.89 8.41
C ALA A 200 3.86 19.61 7.82
N LEU A 201 4.02 19.65 6.50
CA LEU A 201 5.32 19.51 5.83
C LEU A 201 6.29 20.65 6.20
N ASP A 202 5.81 21.88 6.29
CA ASP A 202 6.63 23.04 6.67
C ASP A 202 7.11 22.93 8.13
N SER A 203 6.35 22.27 9.00
CA SER A 203 6.70 22.08 10.42
C SER A 203 7.84 21.08 10.67
N ILE A 204 8.12 20.20 9.69
CA ILE A 204 9.21 19.21 9.76
C ILE A 204 10.44 19.63 8.94
N ALA A 205 10.34 20.68 8.13
CA ALA A 205 11.49 21.21 7.42
C ALA A 205 12.47 21.84 8.42
N PRO A 206 13.80 21.60 8.28
CA PRO A 206 14.77 22.37 9.06
C PRO A 206 14.56 23.86 8.75
N ALA A 207 14.56 24.70 9.79
CA ALA A 207 14.42 26.14 9.64
C ALA A 207 15.40 26.66 8.58
N PRO A 208 14.99 27.63 7.73
CA PRO A 208 15.89 28.18 6.72
C PRO A 208 17.14 28.71 7.43
N VAL A 209 18.31 28.23 7.00
CA VAL A 209 19.60 28.78 7.44
C VAL A 209 19.63 30.24 7.00
N ALA A 210 19.67 31.16 7.97
CA ALA A 210 19.72 32.59 7.76
C ALA A 210 21.01 33.05 7.07
#